data_AF-A0A8T1CIK5-F1
#
_entry.id   AF-A0A8T1CIK5-F1
#
_cell.length_a   1.000
_cell.length_b   1.000
_cell.length_c   1.000
_cell.angle_alpha   90.00
_cell.angle_beta   90.00
_cell.angle_gamma   90.00
#
_symmetry.space_group_name_H-M   'P 1'
#
loop_
_entity.id
_entity.type
_entity.pdbx_description
1 polymer ?
#
loop_
_entity_poly.entity_id
_entity_poly.type
_entity_poly.pdbx_seq_one_letter_code
_entity_poly.pdbx_strand_id
1 'polypeptide(L)'
;MLFLDCGLKVDTSTISRHLQGMLYTVKQVRVEPTTCNSATRKSAKFSLRSSRSTKTKRTRGRAKRGKGAVVKLPPLKDANLQVQCAVSSSIGLVTYRLQRGSIRMDTDAAFVEEIYEAVKSSQEYSKYYQDRMVVIVLDNAPAHRQTEERVTKHADMELLRLGPYSPMCNPIEACFSVLKAHIKTELAIYREEVCDRARGPDHNGEVVSIAERQMRLLESAAKSNMK
;
A
#
# COMPACT_ATOMS: atom_id res chain seq x y z
N MET A 1 34.33 -16.43 1.25
CA MET A 1 35.34 -16.26 2.33
C MET A 1 35.26 -14.85 2.86
N LEU A 2 35.29 -14.68 4.18
CA LEU A 2 35.41 -13.36 4.82
C LEU A 2 36.79 -13.28 5.50
N PHE A 3 37.44 -12.13 5.36
CA PHE A 3 38.66 -11.80 6.09
C PHE A 3 38.27 -11.05 7.36
N LEU A 4 38.71 -11.56 8.50
CA LEU A 4 38.60 -10.86 9.78
C LEU A 4 39.89 -10.07 10.00
N ASP A 5 39.81 -8.91 10.67
CA ASP A 5 40.93 -7.97 10.89
C ASP A 5 42.16 -8.59 11.61
N CYS A 6 42.01 -9.80 12.14
CA CYS A 6 43.07 -10.63 12.71
C CYS A 6 43.78 -11.56 11.70
N GLY A 7 43.63 -11.34 10.37
CA GLY A 7 44.35 -12.09 9.34
C GLY A 7 43.82 -13.51 9.05
N LEU A 8 42.70 -13.90 9.66
CA LEU A 8 42.09 -15.21 9.49
C LEU A 8 41.09 -15.22 8.31
N LYS A 9 41.31 -16.14 7.36
CA LYS A 9 40.37 -16.46 6.28
C LYS A 9 39.38 -17.51 6.74
N VAL A 10 38.12 -17.11 6.95
CA VAL A 10 37.06 -18.05 7.35
C VAL A 10 36.09 -18.24 6.19
N ASP A 11 35.78 -19.51 5.90
CA ASP A 11 34.80 -19.84 4.89
C ASP A 11 33.37 -19.52 5.36
N THR A 12 32.51 -19.10 4.43
CA THR A 12 31.12 -18.75 4.73
C THR A 12 30.32 -19.96 5.22
N SER A 13 30.67 -21.17 4.80
CA SER A 13 30.08 -22.40 5.31
C SER A 13 30.50 -22.66 6.76
N THR A 14 31.72 -22.33 7.16
CA THR A 14 32.22 -22.46 8.54
C THR A 14 31.51 -21.51 9.50
N ILE A 15 31.31 -20.25 9.08
CA ILE A 15 30.49 -19.28 9.83
C ILE A 15 29.04 -19.78 9.93
N SER A 16 28.47 -20.28 8.84
CA SER A 16 27.12 -20.85 8.85
C SER A 16 26.99 -22.03 9.81
N ARG A 17 27.95 -22.96 9.80
CA ARG A 17 27.99 -24.15 10.67
C ARG A 17 28.16 -23.76 12.14
N HIS A 18 28.99 -22.75 12.42
CA HIS A 18 29.16 -22.20 13.76
C HIS A 18 27.88 -21.51 14.24
N LEU A 19 27.21 -20.71 13.40
CA LEU A 19 25.90 -20.11 13.70
C LEU A 19 24.79 -21.15 13.85
N GLN A 20 24.83 -22.24 13.08
CA GLN A 20 23.92 -23.39 13.20
C GLN A 20 24.17 -24.18 14.49
N GLY A 21 25.43 -24.33 14.91
CA GLY A 21 25.81 -24.84 16.23
C GLY A 21 25.38 -23.89 17.36
N MET A 22 25.43 -22.58 17.12
CA MET A 22 24.92 -21.53 18.00
C MET A 22 23.40 -21.35 17.84
N LEU A 23 22.57 -22.37 18.02
CA LEU A 23 21.19 -22.22 18.50
C LEU A 23 20.27 -21.19 17.78
N TYR A 24 20.52 -20.64 16.59
CA TYR A 24 19.62 -19.65 15.96
C TYR A 24 18.75 -20.30 14.89
N THR A 25 17.45 -19.99 14.89
CA THR A 25 16.47 -20.48 13.91
C THR A 25 15.71 -19.31 13.29
N VAL A 26 15.33 -19.47 12.02
CA VAL A 26 14.47 -18.51 11.33
C VAL A 26 13.04 -18.70 11.81
N LYS A 27 12.41 -17.64 12.32
CA LYS A 27 11.06 -17.68 12.92
C LYS A 27 10.20 -16.54 12.38
N GLN A 28 8.88 -16.68 12.48
CA GLN A 28 7.99 -15.54 12.27
C GLN A 28 8.26 -14.44 13.30
N VAL A 29 8.35 -13.20 12.83
CA VAL A 29 8.60 -12.03 13.68
C VAL A 29 7.32 -11.56 14.36
N ARG A 30 7.30 -11.57 15.69
CA ARG A 30 6.23 -10.95 16.49
C ARG A 30 6.55 -9.49 16.78
N VAL A 31 5.53 -8.64 16.75
CA VAL A 31 5.63 -7.24 17.16
C VAL A 31 5.24 -7.17 18.63
N GLU A 32 6.01 -6.47 19.46
CA GLU A 32 5.63 -6.25 20.85
C GLU A 32 4.32 -5.43 20.93
N PRO A 33 3.25 -5.95 21.58
CA PRO A 33 1.93 -5.33 21.56
C PRO A 33 1.81 -3.97 22.26
N THR A 34 2.76 -3.63 23.14
CA THR A 34 2.75 -2.41 23.97
C THR A 34 2.74 -1.11 23.15
N THR A 35 2.96 -1.17 21.84
CA THR A 35 2.96 -0.01 20.93
C THR A 35 1.77 0.08 19.98
N CYS A 36 0.74 -0.79 20.06
CA CYS A 36 -0.26 -0.94 18.98
C CYS A 36 -1.75 -0.89 19.37
N ASN A 37 -2.13 -0.66 20.63
CA ASN A 37 -3.54 -0.68 21.04
C ASN A 37 -4.19 0.71 21.05
N SER A 38 -4.94 1.03 19.99
CA SER A 38 -6.08 1.97 20.07
C SER A 38 -7.27 1.43 19.28
N ALA A 39 -8.48 1.61 19.84
CA ALA A 39 -9.72 0.91 19.50
C ALA A 39 -10.37 1.31 18.16
N THR A 40 -9.70 2.05 17.28
CA THR A 40 -10.29 2.58 16.05
C THR A 40 -9.65 1.98 14.81
N ARG A 41 -10.18 0.86 14.29
CA ARG A 41 -9.92 0.38 12.91
C ARG A 41 -10.79 -0.81 12.52
N LYS A 42 -11.95 -0.53 11.93
CA LYS A 42 -12.56 -1.39 10.90
C LYS A 42 -13.21 -0.48 9.84
N SER A 43 -12.47 -0.21 8.77
CA SER A 43 -13.06 0.24 7.51
C SER A 43 -12.33 -0.47 6.37
N ALA A 44 -13.09 -1.20 5.55
CA ALA A 44 -12.58 -1.84 4.35
C ALA A 44 -12.42 -0.77 3.27
N LYS A 45 -11.18 -0.33 3.05
CA LYS A 45 -10.72 0.53 1.95
C LYS A 45 -9.22 0.29 1.72
N PHE A 46 -8.72 0.52 0.51
CA PHE A 46 -7.29 0.55 0.24
C PHE A 46 -6.66 1.84 0.79
N SER A 47 -6.23 1.80 2.05
CA SER A 47 -5.39 2.84 2.64
C SER A 47 -3.91 2.39 2.59
N LEU A 48 -3.10 3.16 1.86
CA LEU A 48 -1.65 3.18 2.05
C LEU A 48 -1.39 4.01 3.29
N ARG A 49 -0.91 3.36 4.34
CA ARG A 49 -0.33 4.10 5.47
C ARG A 49 1.12 4.31 5.16
N SER A 50 1.61 5.51 5.44
CA SER A 50 3.04 5.80 5.54
C SER A 50 3.63 4.76 6.49
N SER A 51 4.28 3.74 5.93
CA SER A 51 4.44 2.49 6.64
C SER A 51 5.75 2.47 7.42
N ARG A 52 5.71 2.98 8.66
CA ARG A 52 6.35 2.24 9.77
C ARG A 52 5.34 1.29 10.46
N SER A 53 4.04 1.46 10.20
CA SER A 53 2.97 0.63 10.79
C SER A 53 2.90 -0.77 10.15
N THR A 54 3.51 -1.76 10.80
CA THR A 54 3.28 -3.23 10.64
C THR A 54 3.55 -3.92 9.29
N LYS A 55 3.59 -3.21 8.15
CA LYS A 55 3.53 -3.82 6.80
C LYS A 55 4.86 -3.90 6.04
N THR A 56 5.89 -3.17 6.49
CA THR A 56 7.28 -3.16 5.99
C THR A 56 8.24 -3.94 6.90
N LYS A 57 7.74 -4.54 7.99
CA LYS A 57 8.55 -5.42 8.83
C LYS A 57 8.89 -6.69 8.04
N ARG A 58 10.10 -7.22 8.24
CA ARG A 58 10.45 -8.56 7.74
C ARG A 58 9.52 -9.59 8.36
N THR A 59 8.93 -10.45 7.53
CA THR A 59 8.03 -11.54 7.98
C THR A 59 8.77 -12.57 8.82
N ARG A 60 10.06 -12.78 8.52
CA ARG A 60 10.93 -13.74 9.19
C ARG A 60 12.20 -13.08 9.72
N GLY A 61 12.65 -13.53 10.88
CA GLY A 61 13.86 -13.06 11.55
C GLY A 61 14.59 -14.23 12.23
N ARG A 62 15.86 -14.05 12.56
CA ARG A 62 16.66 -15.08 13.25
C ARG A 62 16.59 -14.83 14.76
N ALA A 63 16.31 -15.87 15.53
CA ALA A 63 16.31 -15.81 17.00
C ALA A 63 16.83 -17.12 17.60
N LYS A 64 17.37 -17.04 18.83
CA LYS A 64 17.85 -18.23 19.54
C LYS A 64 16.71 -19.25 19.70
N ARG A 65 17.03 -20.54 19.67
CA ARG A 65 16.14 -21.66 20.01
C ARG A 65 15.57 -21.40 21.41
N GLY A 66 14.28 -21.62 21.59
CA GLY A 66 13.53 -21.22 22.79
C GLY A 66 13.08 -19.75 22.86
N LYS A 67 13.70 -18.81 22.13
CA LYS A 67 13.29 -17.38 22.13
C LYS A 67 12.53 -16.96 20.88
N GLY A 68 11.49 -16.15 21.01
CA GLY A 68 10.78 -15.58 19.86
C GLY A 68 11.64 -14.55 19.09
N ALA A 69 11.46 -14.46 17.77
CA ALA A 69 11.97 -13.32 17.02
C ALA A 69 11.03 -12.13 17.25
N VAL A 70 11.52 -11.08 17.89
CA VAL A 70 10.73 -9.91 18.29
C VAL A 70 11.30 -8.65 17.66
N VAL A 71 10.42 -7.80 17.14
CA VAL A 71 10.77 -6.45 16.67
C VAL A 71 9.96 -5.43 17.46
N LYS A 72 10.67 -4.48 18.06
CA LYS A 72 10.09 -3.30 18.70
C LYS A 72 9.85 -2.25 17.63
N LEU A 73 8.57 -1.99 17.33
CA LEU A 73 8.18 -0.90 16.44
C LEU A 73 7.65 0.24 17.30
N PRO A 74 8.07 1.50 17.05
CA PRO A 74 7.46 2.64 17.71
C PRO A 74 5.94 2.69 17.39
N PRO A 75 5.11 3.19 18.33
CA PRO A 75 3.72 3.50 18.03
C PRO A 75 3.68 4.65 17.02
N LEU A 76 2.99 4.49 15.90
CA LEU A 76 2.78 5.60 14.97
C LEU A 76 1.30 5.90 14.74
N LYS A 77 1.00 7.19 14.92
CA LYS A 77 -0.24 7.85 14.51
C LYS A 77 -0.03 8.36 13.08
N ASP A 78 0.18 7.44 12.14
CA ASP A 78 0.49 7.80 10.75
C ASP A 78 -0.74 8.37 10.04
N ALA A 79 -0.51 9.42 9.27
CA ALA A 79 -1.47 9.92 8.29
C ALA A 79 -1.71 8.85 7.22
N ASN A 80 -2.96 8.77 6.74
CA ASN A 80 -3.36 7.79 5.73
C ASN A 80 -3.31 8.45 4.35
N LEU A 81 -2.69 7.80 3.38
CA LEU A 81 -2.86 8.06 1.95
C LEU A 81 -3.91 7.06 1.43
N GLN A 82 -4.98 7.56 0.84
CA GLN A 82 -5.99 6.75 0.18
C GLN A 82 -5.72 6.76 -1.32
N VAL A 83 -5.84 5.59 -1.94
CA VAL A 83 -5.74 5.44 -3.39
C VAL A 83 -7.10 5.02 -3.88
N GLN A 84 -7.69 5.83 -4.76
CA GLN A 84 -8.81 5.43 -5.61
C GLN A 84 -8.24 5.05 -6.96
N CYS A 85 -8.79 4.01 -7.57
CA CYS A 85 -8.31 3.49 -8.83
C CYS A 85 -9.48 2.80 -9.53
N ALA A 86 -9.53 2.96 -10.85
CA ALA A 86 -10.39 2.20 -11.71
C ALA A 86 -9.54 1.38 -12.68
N VAL A 87 -9.89 0.10 -12.79
CA VAL A 87 -9.23 -0.83 -13.71
C VAL A 87 -10.26 -1.45 -14.63
N SER A 88 -9.89 -1.62 -15.89
CA SER A 88 -10.64 -2.35 -16.89
C SER A 88 -9.79 -3.49 -17.43
N SER A 89 -10.43 -4.60 -17.82
CA SER A 89 -9.70 -5.71 -18.43
C SER A 89 -9.16 -5.38 -19.82
N SER A 90 -9.77 -4.44 -20.54
CA SER A 90 -9.38 -4.08 -21.91
C SER A 90 -8.34 -2.95 -21.95
N ILE A 91 -8.47 -1.97 -21.06
CA ILE A 91 -7.62 -0.78 -21.01
C ILE A 91 -6.48 -0.94 -19.99
N GLY A 92 -6.68 -1.74 -18.94
CA GLY A 92 -5.79 -1.79 -17.79
C GLY A 92 -6.15 -0.70 -16.77
N LEU A 93 -5.17 0.09 -16.33
CA LEU A 93 -5.39 1.21 -15.41
C LEU A 93 -6.05 2.37 -16.15
N VAL A 94 -7.30 2.70 -15.80
CA VAL A 94 -8.05 3.77 -16.48
C VAL A 94 -7.72 5.13 -15.86
N THR A 95 -7.96 5.26 -14.55
CA THR A 95 -7.63 6.47 -13.79
C THR A 95 -7.31 6.11 -12.35
N TYR A 96 -6.58 6.98 -11.68
CA TYR A 96 -6.30 6.88 -10.26
C TYR A 96 -6.20 8.24 -9.60
N ARG A 97 -6.50 8.25 -8.29
CA ARG A 97 -6.38 9.43 -7.45
C ARG A 97 -5.68 9.07 -6.15
N LEU A 98 -4.75 9.93 -5.74
CA LEU A 98 -4.08 9.87 -4.46
C LEU A 98 -4.63 11.00 -3.57
N GLN A 99 -5.19 10.65 -2.42
CA GLN A 99 -5.74 11.63 -1.49
C GLN A 99 -5.23 11.41 -0.08
N ARG A 100 -4.72 12.48 0.56
CA ARG A 100 -4.40 12.46 1.99
C ARG A 100 -5.68 12.49 2.82
N GLY A 101 -5.77 11.66 3.85
CA GLY A 101 -6.89 11.64 4.77
C GLY A 101 -8.01 10.67 4.35
N SER A 102 -9.25 11.08 4.56
CA SER A 102 -10.45 10.26 4.29
C SER A 102 -11.21 10.78 3.08
N ILE A 103 -11.54 9.89 2.15
CA ILE A 103 -12.42 10.18 1.02
C ILE A 103 -13.85 10.40 1.53
N ARG A 104 -14.42 11.55 1.15
CA ARG A 104 -15.84 11.90 1.34
C ARG A 104 -16.67 11.43 0.15
N MET A 105 -17.97 11.29 0.35
CA MET A 105 -18.90 10.79 -0.67
C MET A 105 -18.94 11.67 -1.92
N ASP A 106 -18.86 13.00 -1.76
CA ASP A 106 -18.90 13.92 -2.92
C ASP A 106 -17.63 13.80 -3.77
N THR A 107 -16.48 13.57 -3.13
CA THR A 107 -15.20 13.32 -3.82
C THR A 107 -15.22 11.99 -4.58
N ASP A 108 -15.94 11.00 -4.06
CA ASP A 108 -16.14 9.69 -4.70
C ASP A 108 -17.04 9.80 -5.93
N ALA A 109 -18.16 10.52 -5.83
CA ALA A 109 -19.05 10.76 -6.97
C ALA A 109 -18.33 11.49 -8.11
N ALA A 110 -17.54 12.52 -7.80
CA ALA A 110 -16.71 13.21 -8.79
C ALA A 110 -15.64 12.30 -9.43
N PHE A 111 -15.19 11.26 -8.71
CA PHE A 111 -14.25 10.29 -9.26
C PHE A 111 -14.93 9.31 -10.22
N VAL A 112 -16.20 8.93 -9.97
CA VAL A 112 -16.98 8.10 -10.91
C VAL A 112 -17.18 8.81 -12.24
N GLU A 113 -17.45 10.12 -12.22
CA GLU A 113 -17.54 10.93 -13.44
C GLU A 113 -16.22 10.93 -14.21
N GLU A 114 -15.10 11.16 -13.52
CA GLU A 114 -13.76 11.12 -14.12
C GLU A 114 -13.46 9.75 -14.75
N ILE A 115 -13.87 8.65 -14.11
CA ILE A 115 -13.74 7.30 -14.70
C ILE A 115 -14.54 7.20 -15.99
N TYR A 116 -15.78 7.67 -16.01
CA TYR A 116 -16.65 7.61 -17.18
C TYR A 116 -16.05 8.40 -18.35
N GLU A 117 -15.62 9.63 -18.12
CA GLU A 117 -14.94 10.46 -19.13
C GLU A 117 -13.65 9.80 -19.63
N ALA A 118 -12.83 9.24 -18.73
CA ALA A 118 -11.60 8.54 -19.08
C ALA A 118 -11.86 7.28 -19.93
N VAL A 119 -12.91 6.51 -19.63
CA VAL A 119 -13.31 5.36 -20.46
C VAL A 119 -13.76 5.83 -21.84
N LYS A 120 -14.62 6.87 -21.91
CA LYS A 120 -15.14 7.38 -23.20
C LYS A 120 -14.07 7.98 -24.10
N SER A 121 -13.05 8.60 -23.52
CA SER A 121 -11.90 9.14 -24.24
C SER A 121 -10.85 8.08 -24.64
N SER A 122 -10.92 6.87 -24.09
CA SER A 122 -9.98 5.80 -24.43
C SER A 122 -10.13 5.32 -25.89
N GLN A 123 -8.99 5.00 -26.51
CA GLN A 123 -8.96 4.54 -27.89
C GLN A 123 -9.59 3.14 -28.03
N GLU A 124 -9.44 2.30 -27.01
CA GLU A 124 -10.03 0.96 -26.95
C GLU A 124 -11.56 1.01 -26.93
N TYR A 125 -12.13 1.97 -26.18
CA TYR A 125 -13.57 2.16 -26.15
C TYR A 125 -14.09 2.57 -27.52
N SER A 126 -13.47 3.58 -28.14
CA SER A 126 -13.83 4.04 -29.50
C SER A 126 -13.74 2.92 -30.53
N LYS A 127 -12.73 2.03 -30.42
CA LYS A 127 -12.51 0.97 -31.40
C LYS A 127 -13.41 -0.26 -31.25
N TYR A 128 -13.69 -0.69 -30.02
CA TYR A 128 -14.33 -1.99 -29.77
C TYR A 128 -15.66 -1.90 -29.00
N TYR A 129 -15.93 -0.79 -28.34
CA TYR A 129 -17.06 -0.63 -27.42
C TYR A 129 -17.91 0.61 -27.73
N GLN A 130 -17.77 1.19 -28.93
CA GLN A 130 -18.60 2.30 -29.37
C GLN A 130 -20.08 1.94 -29.21
N ASP A 131 -20.84 2.87 -28.64
CA ASP A 131 -22.26 2.75 -28.32
C ASP A 131 -22.63 1.63 -27.32
N ARG A 132 -21.65 1.02 -26.65
CA ARG A 132 -21.90 0.08 -25.56
C ARG A 132 -22.02 0.81 -24.22
N MET A 133 -22.90 0.29 -23.38
CA MET A 133 -23.07 0.76 -22.01
C MET A 133 -21.79 0.55 -21.18
N VAL A 134 -21.39 1.59 -20.46
CA VAL A 134 -20.27 1.55 -19.52
C VAL A 134 -20.79 1.09 -18.17
N VAL A 135 -20.31 -0.05 -17.70
CA VAL A 135 -20.68 -0.60 -16.39
C VAL A 135 -19.55 -0.36 -15.40
N ILE A 136 -19.82 0.41 -14.35
CA ILE A 136 -18.86 0.68 -13.27
C ILE A 136 -19.25 -0.15 -12.05
N VAL A 137 -18.35 -1.03 -11.61
CA VAL A 137 -18.57 -1.92 -10.48
C VAL A 137 -17.91 -1.35 -9.23
N LEU A 138 -18.69 -1.11 -8.18
CA LEU A 138 -18.25 -0.61 -6.88
C LEU A 138 -18.33 -1.71 -5.82
N ASP A 139 -17.41 -1.69 -4.86
CA ASP A 139 -17.52 -2.52 -3.67
C ASP A 139 -18.53 -1.94 -2.66
N ASN A 140 -18.87 -2.71 -1.63
CA ASN A 140 -19.82 -2.26 -0.63
C ASN A 140 -19.17 -1.43 0.52
N ALA A 141 -18.11 -0.67 0.24
CA ALA A 141 -17.46 0.14 1.26
C ALA A 141 -18.37 1.32 1.70
N PRO A 142 -18.25 1.79 2.96
CA PRO A 142 -19.08 2.89 3.47
C PRO A 142 -18.97 4.21 2.71
N ALA A 143 -17.87 4.45 1.97
CA ALA A 143 -17.76 5.63 1.10
C ALA A 143 -18.76 5.59 -0.05
N HIS A 144 -19.14 4.40 -0.49
CA HIS A 144 -19.99 4.24 -1.66
C HIS A 144 -21.47 4.26 -1.33
N ARG A 145 -21.87 4.28 -0.05
CA ARG A 145 -23.26 4.02 0.41
C ARG A 145 -24.35 4.84 -0.31
N GLN A 146 -24.00 5.97 -0.92
CA GLN A 146 -24.91 6.83 -1.64
C GLN A 146 -24.27 7.42 -2.92
N THR A 147 -23.34 6.69 -3.53
CA THR A 147 -22.67 7.14 -4.76
C THR A 147 -23.67 7.19 -5.91
N GLU A 148 -24.59 6.23 -6.00
CA GLU A 148 -25.63 6.15 -7.02
C GLU A 148 -26.60 7.34 -7.01
N GLU A 149 -26.82 7.95 -5.84
CA GLU A 149 -27.68 9.14 -5.68
C GLU A 149 -26.97 10.44 -6.06
N ARG A 150 -25.63 10.46 -6.04
CA ARG A 150 -24.80 11.67 -6.22
C ARG A 150 -24.11 11.75 -7.56
N VAL A 151 -23.98 10.63 -8.27
CA VAL A 151 -23.32 10.57 -9.58
C VAL A 151 -24.27 11.08 -10.67
N THR A 152 -23.72 11.80 -11.65
CA THR A 152 -24.44 12.21 -12.85
C THR A 152 -24.95 10.98 -13.59
N LYS A 153 -26.25 10.93 -13.86
CA LYS A 153 -26.81 9.83 -14.64
C LYS A 153 -26.53 10.04 -16.12
N HIS A 154 -25.83 9.10 -16.73
CA HIS A 154 -25.66 9.01 -18.18
C HIS A 154 -26.55 7.90 -18.73
N ALA A 155 -27.13 8.09 -19.92
CA ALA A 155 -28.06 7.12 -20.51
C ALA A 155 -27.40 5.78 -20.84
N ASP A 156 -26.08 5.79 -21.02
CA ASP A 156 -25.21 4.70 -21.40
C ASP A 156 -24.20 4.35 -20.29
N MET A 157 -24.55 4.64 -19.03
CA MET A 157 -23.78 4.25 -17.85
C MET A 157 -24.65 3.51 -16.83
N GLU A 158 -24.13 2.42 -16.28
CA GLU A 158 -24.74 1.67 -15.19
C GLU A 158 -23.76 1.49 -14.02
N LEU A 159 -24.24 1.70 -12.80
CA LEU A 159 -23.48 1.48 -11.57
C LEU A 159 -23.94 0.17 -10.93
N LEU A 160 -23.02 -0.78 -10.78
CA LEU A 160 -23.27 -2.03 -10.09
C LEU A 160 -22.56 -2.06 -8.73
N ARG A 161 -23.22 -2.68 -7.74
CA ARG A 161 -22.68 -2.84 -6.40
C ARG A 161 -22.46 -4.31 -6.09
N LEU A 162 -21.26 -4.64 -5.62
CA LEU A 162 -20.98 -5.99 -5.15
C LEU A 162 -21.68 -6.29 -3.82
N GLY A 163 -22.05 -7.55 -3.64
CA GLY A 163 -22.58 -8.04 -2.38
C GLY A 163 -21.61 -7.83 -1.21
N PRO A 164 -22.11 -7.70 0.03
CA PRO A 164 -21.26 -7.62 1.21
C PRO A 164 -20.25 -8.77 1.26
N TYR A 165 -19.03 -8.47 1.71
CA TYR A 165 -17.97 -9.47 1.94
C TYR A 165 -17.61 -10.34 0.73
N SER A 166 -17.71 -9.79 -0.49
CA SER A 166 -17.42 -10.51 -1.74
C SER A 166 -16.14 -10.02 -2.46
N PRO A 167 -14.96 -9.98 -1.78
CA PRO A 167 -13.72 -9.48 -2.41
C PRO A 167 -13.23 -10.38 -3.55
N MET A 168 -13.61 -11.66 -3.56
CA MET A 168 -13.25 -12.59 -4.64
C MET A 168 -13.91 -12.21 -5.98
N CYS A 169 -15.01 -11.46 -5.92
CA CYS A 169 -15.71 -10.93 -7.09
C CYS A 169 -15.19 -9.55 -7.52
N ASN A 170 -14.22 -8.98 -6.78
CA ASN A 170 -13.66 -7.68 -7.09
C ASN A 170 -12.25 -7.83 -7.70
N PRO A 171 -12.09 -7.75 -9.03
CA PRO A 171 -10.81 -8.00 -9.68
C PRO A 171 -9.70 -7.01 -9.27
N ILE A 172 -10.06 -5.80 -8.83
CA ILE A 172 -9.08 -4.78 -8.42
C ILE A 172 -8.32 -5.16 -7.14
N GLU A 173 -8.84 -6.08 -6.32
CA GLU A 173 -8.17 -6.54 -5.10
C GLU A 173 -6.83 -7.22 -5.39
N ALA A 174 -6.72 -7.93 -6.52
CA ALA A 174 -5.48 -8.52 -7.00
C ALA A 174 -4.48 -7.42 -7.42
N CYS A 175 -4.93 -6.43 -8.19
CA CYS A 175 -4.13 -5.27 -8.60
C CYS A 175 -3.57 -4.52 -7.38
N PHE A 176 -4.43 -4.27 -6.39
CA PHE A 176 -4.02 -3.63 -5.14
C PHE A 176 -2.99 -4.46 -4.35
N SER A 177 -3.09 -5.78 -4.39
CA SER A 177 -2.12 -6.66 -3.74
C SER A 177 -0.73 -6.54 -4.37
N VAL A 178 -0.67 -6.47 -5.70
CA VAL A 178 0.57 -6.24 -6.47
C VAL A 178 1.12 -4.84 -6.18
N LEU A 179 0.29 -3.80 -6.30
CA LEU A 179 0.69 -2.41 -6.02
C LEU A 179 1.28 -2.26 -4.60
N LYS A 180 0.63 -2.86 -3.59
CA LYS A 180 1.16 -2.89 -2.22
C LYS A 180 2.55 -3.52 -2.15
N ALA A 181 2.81 -4.58 -2.90
CA ALA A 181 4.11 -5.26 -2.87
C ALA A 181 5.20 -4.39 -3.49
N HIS A 182 4.92 -3.73 -4.61
CA HIS A 182 5.86 -2.81 -5.26
C HIS A 182 6.18 -1.59 -4.37
N ILE A 183 5.16 -0.91 -3.85
CA ILE A 183 5.34 0.24 -2.95
C ILE A 183 6.16 -0.16 -1.72
N LYS A 184 5.91 -1.33 -1.14
CA LYS A 184 6.70 -1.82 0.01
C LYS A 184 8.16 -2.09 -0.35
N THR A 185 8.41 -2.58 -1.56
CA THR A 185 9.76 -2.89 -2.04
C THR A 185 10.55 -1.60 -2.23
N GLU A 186 9.93 -0.58 -2.83
CA GLU A 186 10.52 0.74 -3.00
C GLU A 186 10.77 1.43 -1.65
N LEU A 187 9.77 1.43 -0.75
CA LEU A 187 9.94 1.97 0.60
C LEU A 187 10.99 1.22 1.44
N ALA A 188 11.33 -0.02 1.09
CA ALA A 188 12.40 -0.75 1.75
C ALA A 188 13.80 -0.22 1.39
N ILE A 189 13.95 0.40 0.21
CA ILE A 189 15.20 1.08 -0.20
C ILE A 189 15.40 2.31 0.68
N TYR A 190 14.36 3.12 0.83
CA TYR A 190 14.37 4.33 1.67
C TYR A 190 14.19 4.03 3.17
N ARG A 191 14.42 2.79 3.62
CA ARG A 191 14.14 2.39 5.01
C ARG A 191 14.91 3.25 6.02
N GLU A 192 16.16 3.60 5.73
CA GLU A 192 16.98 4.42 6.64
C GLU A 192 16.42 5.83 6.77
N GLU A 193 16.07 6.48 5.67
CA GLU A 193 15.44 7.80 5.64
C GLU A 193 14.04 7.80 6.24
N VAL A 194 13.26 6.76 5.95
CA VAL A 194 11.96 6.54 6.58
C VAL A 194 12.14 6.38 8.07
N CYS A 195 13.24 5.76 8.54
CA CYS A 195 13.58 5.55 9.96
C CYS A 195 14.21 6.76 10.65
N ASP A 196 14.83 7.65 9.88
CA ASP A 196 15.52 8.85 10.34
C ASP A 196 14.58 9.72 11.19
N ARG A 197 15.14 10.25 12.28
CA ARG A 197 14.46 11.12 13.25
C ARG A 197 15.20 12.45 13.42
N ALA A 198 16.30 12.66 12.69
CA ALA A 198 16.94 13.95 12.63
C ALA A 198 15.93 14.98 12.11
N ARG A 199 15.89 16.16 12.75
CA ARG A 199 15.14 17.31 12.25
C ARG A 199 15.95 18.04 11.17
N GLY A 200 16.49 17.26 10.24
CA GLY A 200 17.25 17.77 9.10
C GLY A 200 16.32 18.17 7.96
N PRO A 201 16.83 18.94 6.98
CA PRO A 201 16.10 19.19 5.74
C PRO A 201 15.80 17.86 5.03
N ASP A 202 14.64 17.79 4.38
CA ASP A 202 14.30 16.67 3.50
C ASP A 202 15.10 16.72 2.19
N HIS A 203 14.82 15.79 1.26
CA HIS A 203 15.48 15.76 -0.07
C HIS A 203 15.30 17.04 -0.89
N ASN A 204 14.30 17.85 -0.54
CA ASN A 204 13.99 19.11 -1.20
C ASN A 204 14.60 20.32 -0.46
N GLY A 205 15.36 20.09 0.63
CA GLY A 205 15.95 21.15 1.43
C GLY A 205 15.01 21.73 2.50
N GLU A 206 13.80 21.19 2.68
CA GLU A 206 12.80 21.74 3.59
C GLU A 206 12.81 21.07 4.97
N VAL A 207 12.73 21.87 6.03
CA VAL A 207 12.58 21.35 7.41
C VAL A 207 11.10 21.09 7.67
N VAL A 208 10.67 19.87 7.36
CA VAL A 208 9.29 19.41 7.57
C VAL A 208 9.16 18.45 8.77
N SER A 209 7.94 18.29 9.26
CA SER A 209 7.67 17.29 10.30
C SER A 209 8.00 15.87 9.81
N ILE A 210 8.37 14.98 10.73
CA ILE A 210 8.68 13.57 10.40
C ILE A 210 7.49 12.90 9.70
N ALA A 211 6.26 13.21 10.11
CA ALA A 211 5.05 12.66 9.49
C ALA A 211 4.87 13.14 8.04
N GLU A 212 5.18 14.40 7.77
CA GLU A 212 5.09 15.00 6.44
C GLU A 212 6.17 14.44 5.50
N ARG A 213 7.43 14.32 5.98
CA ARG A 213 8.52 13.71 5.20
C ARG A 213 8.17 12.28 4.75
N GLN A 214 7.61 11.49 5.66
CA GLN A 214 7.21 10.12 5.33
C GLN A 214 5.98 10.06 4.40
N MET A 215 5.04 11.02 4.52
CA MET A 215 3.91 11.12 3.60
C MET A 215 4.40 11.43 2.18
N ARG A 216 5.34 12.36 2.02
CA ARG A 216 5.95 12.69 0.73
C ARG A 216 6.64 11.47 0.09
N LEU A 217 7.39 10.70 0.87
CA LEU A 217 8.02 9.45 0.41
C LEU A 217 6.98 8.42 -0.04
N LEU A 218 5.89 8.27 0.72
CA LEU A 218 4.80 7.36 0.35
C LEU A 218 4.09 7.81 -0.93
N GLU A 219 3.82 9.09 -1.09
CA GLU A 219 3.21 9.65 -2.30
C GLU A 219 4.10 9.49 -3.51
N SER A 220 5.40 9.73 -3.35
CA SER A 220 6.40 9.51 -4.40
C SER A 220 6.42 8.06 -4.84
N ALA A 221 6.53 7.11 -3.90
CA ALA A 221 6.50 5.68 -4.19
C ALA A 221 5.16 5.26 -4.82
N ALA A 222 4.03 5.76 -4.32
CA ALA A 222 2.73 5.47 -4.92
C ALA A 222 2.67 5.95 -6.38
N LYS A 223 3.05 7.20 -6.66
CA LYS A 223 3.07 7.74 -8.04
C LYS A 223 4.02 6.97 -8.96
N SER A 224 5.18 6.57 -8.46
CA SER A 224 6.18 5.80 -9.21
C SER A 224 5.63 4.46 -9.71
N ASN A 225 4.76 3.83 -8.91
CA ASN A 225 4.20 2.50 -9.19
C ASN A 225 2.81 2.51 -9.87
N MET A 226 2.22 3.67 -10.14
CA MET A 226 0.91 3.79 -10.81
C MET A 226 1.06 4.02 -12.32
N LYS A 227 2.02 3.32 -12.95
CA LYS A 227 2.33 3.37 -14.37
C LYS A 227 1.84 2.13 -15.09
#